data_AF-A0A7V7RIA4-F1
#
_entry.id   AF-A0A7V7RIA4-F1
#
_cell.length_a   1.000
_cell.length_b   1.000
_cell.length_c   1.000
_cell.angle_alpha   90.00
_cell.angle_beta   90.00
_cell.angle_gamma   90.00
#
_symmetry.space_group_name_H-M   'P 1'
#
loop_
_entity.id
_entity.type
_entity.pdbx_description
1 polymer ?
#
loop_
_entity_poly.entity_id
_entity_poly.type
_entity_poly.pdbx_seq_one_letter_code
_entity_poly.pdbx_strand_id
1 'polypeptide(L)' 'MNIGRAIEISSAAETFNITYMDEPVIIQHVDEHTKTARIYYKKEPEREHEVPVLYLIEE' A
#
# COMPACT_ATOMS: atom_id res chain seq x y z
N MET A 1 -6.69 -3.26 -5.04
CA MET A 1 -6.31 -2.57 -6.31
C MET A 1 -5.48 -3.53 -7.17
N ASN A 2 -5.01 -3.12 -8.35
CA ASN A 2 -4.10 -3.96 -9.16
C ASN A 2 -2.62 -3.63 -8.87
N ILE A 3 -1.71 -4.54 -9.25
CA ILE A 3 -0.26 -4.44 -8.97
C ILE A 3 0.38 -3.21 -9.62
N GLY A 4 0.11 -2.97 -10.90
CA GLY A 4 0.70 -1.83 -11.62
C GLY A 4 0.34 -0.49 -10.96
N ARG A 5 -0.92 -0.34 -10.55
CA ARG A 5 -1.37 0.86 -9.83
C ARG A 5 -0.65 1.02 -8.49
N ALA A 6 -0.47 -0.05 -7.73
CA ALA A 6 0.25 0.01 -6.47
C ALA A 6 1.73 0.42 -6.64
N ILE A 7 2.38 -0.03 -7.72
CA ILE A 7 3.77 0.36 -8.05
C ILE A 7 3.85 1.85 -8.35
N GLU A 8 2.95 2.39 -9.18
CA GLU A 8 2.87 3.82 -9.48
C GLU A 8 2.76 4.64 -8.20
N ILE A 9 1.87 4.24 -7.29
CA ILE A 9 1.66 4.91 -6.01
C ILE A 9 2.91 4.84 -5.13
N SER A 10 3.57 3.68 -5.04
CA SER A 10 4.79 3.52 -4.25
C SER A 10 5.98 4.36 -4.76
N SER A 11 5.96 4.75 -6.04
CA SER A 11 7.03 5.53 -6.67
C SER A 11 6.67 7.01 -6.85
N ALA A 12 5.44 7.40 -6.51
CA ALA A 12 4.96 8.75 -6.72
C ALA A 12 5.45 9.71 -5.62
N ALA A 13 5.70 10.96 -6.00
CA ALA A 13 5.97 12.03 -5.04
C ALA A 13 4.67 12.57 -4.38
N GLU A 14 3.52 12.27 -4.97
CA GLU A 14 2.20 12.66 -4.48
C GLU A 14 1.67 11.63 -3.47
N THR A 15 0.85 12.10 -2.52
CA THR A 15 0.20 11.23 -1.55
C THR A 15 -1.16 10.77 -2.08
N PHE A 16 -1.39 9.46 -2.06
CA PHE A 16 -2.67 8.85 -2.41
C PHE A 16 -3.41 8.38 -1.15
N ASN A 17 -4.74 8.38 -1.21
CA ASN A 17 -5.57 7.84 -0.13
C ASN A 17 -5.73 6.34 -0.33
N ILE A 18 -4.93 5.57 0.41
CA ILE A 18 -5.00 4.12 0.42
C ILE A 18 -5.52 3.63 1.76
N THR A 19 -6.42 2.67 1.72
CA THR A 19 -6.92 1.97 2.91
C THR A 19 -6.64 0.48 2.85
N TYR A 20 -6.49 -0.12 4.02
CA TYR A 20 -6.48 -1.56 4.25
C TYR A 20 -7.31 -1.85 5.49
N MET A 21 -8.34 -2.69 5.36
CA MET A 21 -9.33 -2.93 6.41
C MET A 21 -9.94 -1.62 6.96
N ASP A 22 -10.36 -0.73 6.06
CA ASP A 22 -10.95 0.59 6.37
C ASP A 22 -10.02 1.56 7.13
N GLU A 23 -8.74 1.23 7.28
CA GLU A 23 -7.75 2.10 7.93
C GLU A 23 -6.78 2.72 6.92
N PRO A 24 -6.43 4.02 7.05
CA PRO A 24 -5.48 4.68 6.17
C PRO A 24 -4.06 4.14 6.29
N VAL A 25 -3.46 3.82 5.15
CA VAL A 25 -2.11 3.27 5.05
C VAL A 25 -1.30 4.01 4.00
N ILE A 26 0.01 3.80 4.02
CA ILE A 26 0.91 4.22 2.94
C ILE A 26 1.65 2.99 2.45
N ILE A 27 1.78 2.89 1.13
CA ILE A 27 2.52 1.84 0.45
C ILE A 27 4.00 2.27 0.41
N GLN A 28 4.87 1.48 1.03
CA GLN A 28 6.32 1.71 1.00
C GLN A 28 6.99 1.00 -0.18
N HIS A 29 6.58 -0.25 -0.46
CA HIS A 29 7.14 -1.07 -1.53
C HIS A 29 6.11 -2.09 -2.02
N VAL A 30 6.21 -2.50 -3.28
CA VAL A 30 5.37 -3.54 -3.89
C VAL A 30 6.27 -4.62 -4.47
N ASP A 31 6.01 -5.87 -4.09
CA ASP A 31 6.65 -7.05 -4.66
C ASP A 31 5.73 -7.66 -5.71
N GLU A 32 6.14 -7.57 -6.98
CA GLU A 32 5.37 -8.08 -8.12
C GLU A 32 5.30 -9.61 -8.17
N HIS A 33 6.33 -10.29 -7.66
CA HIS A 33 6.42 -11.74 -7.71
C HIS A 33 5.46 -12.38 -6.70
N THR A 34 5.41 -11.84 -5.48
CA THR A 34 4.54 -12.33 -4.40
C THR A 34 3.16 -11.69 -4.43
N LYS A 35 2.99 -10.59 -5.19
CA LYS A 35 1.76 -9.78 -5.26
C LYS A 35 1.39 -9.15 -3.91
N THR A 36 2.39 -8.88 -3.08
CA THR A 36 2.22 -8.22 -1.79
C THR A 36 2.77 -6.79 -1.84
N ALA A 37 2.26 -5.96 -0.93
CA ALA A 37 2.79 -4.64 -0.65
C ALA A 37 3.21 -4.58 0.80
N ARG A 38 4.33 -3.92 1.03
CA ARG A 38 4.76 -3.47 2.34
C ARG A 38 4.12 -2.13 2.62
N ILE A 39 3.36 -2.05 3.70
CA ILE A 39 2.60 -0.86 4.10
C ILE A 39 2.92 -0.48 5.54
N TYR A 40 2.61 0.76 5.88
CA TYR A 40 2.49 1.22 7.26
C TYR A 40 1.14 1.91 7.45
N TYR A 41 0.52 1.71 8.61
CA TYR A 41 -0.66 2.47 8.98
C TYR A 41 -0.26 3.89 9.33
N LYS A 42 -1.04 4.90 8.92
CA LYS A 42 -0.73 6.30 9.25
C LYS A 42 -0.68 6.57 10.75
N LYS A 43 -1.40 5.76 11.54
CA LYS A 43 -1.43 5.82 13.02
C LYS A 43 -0.25 5.14 13.71
N GLU A 44 0.43 4.21 13.04
CA GLU A 44 1.53 3.38 13.57
C GLU A 44 2.65 3.27 12.50
N PRO A 45 3.31 4.38 12.14
CA PRO A 45 4.26 4.42 11.03
C PRO A 45 5.52 3.57 11.26
N GLU A 46 5.84 3.24 12.52
CA GLU A 46 6.97 2.39 12.89
C GLU A 46 6.73 0.89 12.65
N ARG A 47 5.52 0.47 12.27
CA ARG A 47 5.18 -0.94 12.03
C ARG A 47 4.87 -1.19 10.56
N GLU A 48 5.75 -1.96 9.95
CA GLU A 48 5.57 -2.46 8.60
C GLU A 48 4.70 -3.73 8.60
N HIS A 49 3.78 -3.80 7.65
CA HIS A 49 2.96 -4.97 7.38
C HIS A 49 3.11 -5.38 5.93
N GLU A 50 3.25 -6.69 5.68
CA GLU A 50 3.17 -7.23 4.33
C GLU A 50 1.76 -7.76 4.08
N VAL A 51 1.07 -7.19 3.09
CA VAL A 51 -0.33 -7.52 2.79
C VAL A 51 -0.53 -7.75 1.29
N PRO A 52 -1.51 -8.58 0.88
CA PRO A 52 -1.84 -8.72 -0.54
C PRO A 52 -2.34 -7.39 -1.14
N VAL A 53 -1.79 -6.99 -2.29
CA VAL A 53 -2.17 -5.73 -2.99
C VAL A 53 -3.65 -5.69 -3.35
N LEU A 54 -4.24 -6.88 -3.59
CA LEU A 54 -5.66 -7.01 -3.90
C LEU A 54 -6.56 -6.36 -2.83
N TYR A 55 -6.13 -6.38 -1.56
CA TYR A 55 -6.90 -5.84 -0.43
C TYR A 55 -6.66 -4.36 -0.15
N LEU A 56 -5.74 -3.72 -0.86
CA LEU A 56 -5.57 -2.27 -0.78
C LEU A 56 -6.64 -1.58 -1.62
N ILE A 57 -7.30 -0.58 -1.07
CA ILE A 57 -8.31 0.21 -1.76
C ILE A 57 -7.76 1.62 -1.95
N GLU A 58 -7.87 2.15 -3.16
CA GLU A 58 -7.64 3.57 -3.46
C GLU A 58 -8.99 4.26 -3.41
N GLU A 59 -9.13 5.28 -2.56
CA GLU A 59 -10.35 6.13 -2.46
C GLU A 59 -10.31 7.34 -3.40
#